data_AF-A0AA48LYY7-F1
#
_entry.id   AF-A0AA48LYY7-F1
#
_cell.length_a   1.000
_cell.length_b   1.000
_cell.length_c   1.000
_cell.angle_alpha   90.00
_cell.angle_beta   90.00
_cell.angle_gamma   90.00
#
_symmetry.space_group_name_H-M   'P 1'
#
loop_
_entity.id
_entity.type
_entity.pdbx_description
1 polymer ?
#
loop_
_entity_poly.entity_id
_entity_poly.type
_entity_poly.pdbx_seq_one_letter_code
_entity_poly.pdbx_strand_id
1 'polypeptide(L)'
;MPGQFDLTVAPHGAFGALATLRLAGQALRRFTLQEASIVARAIDAVASASSPETQIYMSPIASDQDFDARVERDGLVVICPQCPDVRLTWPEATDLAQALHAAAG
;
A
#
# COMPACT_ATOMS: atom_id res chain seq x y z
N MET A 1 -15.14 10.03 7.61
CA MET A 1 -14.80 10.40 6.21
C MET A 1 -14.66 9.12 5.43
N PRO A 2 -15.09 9.02 4.16
CA PRO A 2 -14.79 7.82 3.38
C PRO A 2 -13.26 7.68 3.34
N GLY A 3 -12.75 6.52 3.75
CA GLY A 3 -11.33 6.26 3.85
C GLY A 3 -10.65 6.53 2.50
N GLN A 4 -9.48 7.17 2.55
CA GLN A 4 -8.67 7.47 1.36
C GLN A 4 -8.23 6.20 0.62
N PHE A 5 -8.31 5.07 1.33
CA PHE A 5 -8.11 3.73 0.82
C PHE A 5 -9.22 2.78 1.29
N ASP A 6 -9.36 1.67 0.58
CA ASP A 6 -10.12 0.48 0.97
C ASP A 6 -9.26 -0.75 0.72
N LEU A 7 -9.30 -1.72 1.65
CA LEU A 7 -8.50 -2.94 1.57
C LEU A 7 -9.41 -4.14 1.79
N THR A 8 -9.52 -5.00 0.77
CA THR A 8 -10.33 -6.22 0.83
C THR A 8 -9.47 -7.45 0.64
N VAL A 9 -9.71 -8.49 1.44
CA VAL A 9 -9.05 -9.80 1.28
C VAL A 9 -10.02 -10.77 0.62
N ALA A 10 -9.60 -11.41 -0.46
CA ALA A 10 -10.42 -12.37 -1.19
C ALA A 10 -9.58 -13.57 -1.66
N PRO A 11 -10.18 -14.78 -1.73
CA PRO A 11 -9.50 -15.95 -2.28
C PRO A 11 -9.27 -15.79 -3.80
N HIS A 12 -8.10 -16.23 -4.25
CA HIS A 12 -7.69 -16.27 -5.65
C HIS A 12 -7.21 -17.69 -6.01
N GLY A 13 -7.63 -18.20 -7.18
CA GLY A 13 -7.43 -19.59 -7.56
C GLY A 13 -5.96 -20.03 -7.66
N ALA A 14 -5.05 -19.12 -8.01
CA ALA A 14 -3.62 -19.45 -8.21
C ALA A 14 -2.69 -19.00 -7.07
N PHE A 15 -3.09 -17.99 -6.28
CA PHE A 15 -2.20 -17.31 -5.32
C PHE A 15 -2.67 -17.41 -3.87
N GLY A 16 -3.75 -18.17 -3.61
CA GLY A 16 -4.37 -18.18 -2.29
C GLY A 16 -5.10 -16.86 -2.02
N ALA A 17 -5.09 -16.38 -0.78
CA ALA A 17 -5.72 -15.10 -0.45
C ALA A 17 -4.89 -13.91 -0.95
N LEU A 18 -5.56 -12.94 -1.57
CA LEU A 18 -4.97 -11.69 -2.01
C LEU A 18 -5.56 -10.51 -1.25
N ALA A 19 -4.71 -9.58 -0.82
CA ALA A 19 -5.11 -8.27 -0.32
C ALA A 19 -5.21 -7.29 -1.49
N THR A 20 -6.40 -6.78 -1.76
CA THR A 20 -6.66 -5.83 -2.85
C THR A 20 -6.81 -4.43 -2.27
N LEU A 21 -5.84 -3.56 -2.59
CA LEU A 21 -5.83 -2.16 -2.22
C LEU A 21 -6.51 -1.32 -3.31
N ARG A 22 -7.49 -0.52 -2.88
CA ARG A 22 -8.12 0.53 -3.68
C ARG A 22 -7.72 1.88 -3.10
N LEU A 23 -7.22 2.76 -3.97
CA LEU A 23 -6.99 4.17 -3.66
C LEU A 23 -7.89 5.02 -4.56
N ALA A 24 -8.36 6.16 -4.05
CA ALA A 24 -9.29 7.02 -4.78
C ALA A 24 -8.70 7.45 -6.14
N GLY A 25 -9.38 7.10 -7.24
CA GLY A 25 -8.96 7.48 -8.59
C GLY A 25 -7.77 6.70 -9.15
N GLN A 26 -7.24 5.68 -8.46
CA GLN A 26 -6.15 4.84 -8.97
C GLN A 26 -6.62 3.43 -9.31
N ALA A 27 -5.83 2.75 -10.15
CA ALA A 27 -5.99 1.34 -10.43
C ALA A 27 -5.78 0.48 -9.17
N LEU A 28 -6.44 -0.68 -9.14
CA LEU A 28 -6.34 -1.63 -8.04
C LEU A 28 -4.94 -2.25 -7.99
N ARG A 29 -4.42 -2.43 -6.77
CA ARG A 29 -3.20 -3.19 -6.53
C ARG A 29 -3.54 -4.45 -5.75
N ARG A 30 -2.98 -5.58 -6.16
CA ARG A 30 -3.20 -6.87 -5.50
C ARG A 30 -1.89 -7.39 -4.95
N PHE A 31 -1.89 -7.70 -3.68
CA PHE A 31 -0.74 -8.26 -2.98
C PHE A 31 -1.07 -9.68 -2.55
N THR A 32 -0.11 -10.58 -2.69
CA THR A 32 -0.06 -11.75 -1.80
C THR A 32 0.02 -11.29 -0.34
N LEU A 33 -0.36 -12.14 0.60
CA LEU A 33 -0.27 -11.79 2.03
C LEU A 33 1.17 -11.46 2.46
N GLN A 34 2.16 -12.13 1.86
CA GLN A 34 3.57 -11.84 2.09
C GLN A 34 3.98 -10.46 1.57
N GLU A 35 3.56 -10.10 0.34
CA GLU A 35 3.82 -8.78 -0.24
C GLU A 35 3.14 -7.66 0.58
N ALA A 36 1.89 -7.88 1.02
CA ALA A 36 1.19 -6.95 1.89
C ALA A 36 1.98 -6.68 3.17
N SER A 37 2.50 -7.72 3.81
CA SER A 37 3.35 -7.61 5.00
C SER A 37 4.67 -6.86 4.74
N ILE A 38 5.27 -7.04 3.56
CA ILE A 38 6.49 -6.31 3.18
C ILE A 38 6.21 -4.82 3.01
N VAL A 39 5.14 -4.46 2.28
CA VAL A 39 4.73 -3.06 2.08
C VAL A 39 4.40 -2.41 3.43
N ALA A 40 3.66 -3.11 4.30
CA ALA A 40 3.32 -2.64 5.63
C ALA A 40 4.57 -2.29 6.45
N ARG A 41 5.56 -3.19 6.50
CA ARG A 41 6.83 -2.92 7.19
C ARG A 41 7.60 -1.75 6.59
N ALA A 42 7.59 -1.58 5.27
CA ALA A 42 8.24 -0.46 4.63
C ALA A 42 7.59 0.88 5.03
N ILE A 43 6.26 0.92 5.07
CA ILE A 43 5.50 2.10 5.53
C ILE A 43 5.81 2.40 7.00
N ASP A 44 5.78 1.41 7.88
CA ASP A 44 6.11 1.58 9.30
C ASP A 44 7.54 2.12 9.49
N ALA A 45 8.50 1.61 8.71
CA ALA A 45 9.90 2.00 8.82
C ALA A 45 10.13 3.48 8.47
N VAL A 46 9.51 3.97 7.40
CA VAL A 46 9.62 5.38 7.01
C VAL A 46 8.77 6.28 7.92
N ALA A 47 7.59 5.85 8.34
CA ALA A 47 6.70 6.62 9.22
C ALA A 47 7.30 6.81 10.63
N SER A 48 8.05 5.83 11.12
CA SER A 48 8.75 5.90 12.40
C SER A 48 10.12 6.59 12.32
N ALA A 49 10.52 7.06 11.12
CA ALA A 49 11.87 7.55 10.84
C ALA A 49 13.00 6.56 11.20
N SER A 50 12.69 5.25 11.24
CA SER A 50 13.69 4.19 11.45
C SER A 50 14.41 3.81 10.16
N SER A 51 13.90 4.28 9.02
CA SER A 51 14.54 4.21 7.70
C SER A 51 14.63 5.61 7.07
N PRO A 52 15.77 6.00 6.48
CA PRO A 52 15.92 7.28 5.77
C PRO A 52 15.42 7.24 4.32
N GLU A 53 14.86 6.11 3.87
CA GLU A 53 14.41 5.93 2.50
C GLU A 53 13.31 6.95 2.13
N THR A 54 13.40 7.45 0.89
CA THR A 54 12.48 8.47 0.38
C THR A 54 11.46 7.93 -0.60
N GLN A 55 11.52 6.62 -0.89
CA GLN A 55 10.63 5.94 -1.82
C GLN A 55 10.38 4.50 -1.33
N ILE A 56 9.14 4.05 -1.46
CA ILE A 56 8.73 2.66 -1.29
C ILE A 56 8.28 2.16 -2.65
N TYR A 57 8.96 1.13 -3.16
CA TYR A 57 8.62 0.51 -4.43
C TYR A 57 8.43 -1.00 -4.28
N MET A 58 7.38 -1.52 -4.91
CA MET A 58 7.13 -2.94 -5.08
C MET A 58 6.39 -3.17 -6.39
N SER A 59 6.82 -4.18 -7.15
CA SER A 59 6.04 -4.73 -8.28
C SER A 59 5.40 -6.05 -7.84
N PRO A 60 4.11 -6.06 -7.43
CA PRO A 60 3.48 -7.26 -6.88
C PRO A 60 3.18 -8.28 -7.97
N ILE A 61 3.43 -9.56 -7.69
CA ILE A 61 3.28 -10.63 -8.68
C ILE A 61 1.82 -10.88 -9.10
N ALA A 62 0.86 -10.51 -8.26
CA ALA A 62 -0.56 -10.70 -8.48
C ALA A 62 -1.26 -9.44 -9.04
N SER A 63 -0.49 -8.40 -9.36
CA SER A 63 -0.99 -7.08 -9.75
C SER A 63 -0.51 -6.70 -11.14
N ASP A 64 -1.37 -6.02 -11.89
CA ASP A 64 -1.00 -5.35 -13.15
C ASP A 64 -0.38 -3.96 -12.89
N GLN A 65 -0.25 -3.57 -11.63
CA GLN A 65 0.17 -2.24 -11.18
C GLN A 65 1.15 -2.34 -10.01
N ASP A 66 2.21 -1.56 -10.09
CA ASP A 66 3.21 -1.44 -9.03
C ASP A 66 2.67 -0.60 -7.87
N PHE A 67 3.16 -0.86 -6.67
CA PHE A 67 3.07 0.07 -5.55
C PHE A 67 4.31 0.95 -5.55
N ASP A 68 4.16 2.20 -5.96
CA ASP A 68 5.20 3.22 -5.92
C ASP A 68 4.71 4.37 -5.04
N ALA A 69 5.43 4.66 -3.96
CA ALA A 69 5.09 5.75 -3.05
C ALA A 69 6.33 6.58 -2.72
N ARG A 70 6.21 7.91 -2.90
CA ARG A 70 7.21 8.87 -2.45
C ARG A 70 6.93 9.26 -1.00
N VAL A 71 7.98 9.27 -0.18
CA VAL A 71 7.93 9.81 1.18
C VAL A 71 8.04 11.33 1.12
N GLU A 72 7.07 12.01 1.73
CA GLU A 72 7.07 13.45 1.90
C GLU A 72 7.08 13.81 3.39
N ARG A 73 7.34 15.08 3.70
CA ARG A 73 7.43 15.56 5.09
C ARG A 73 6.17 15.21 5.90
N ASP A 74 5.00 15.34 5.27
CA ASP A 74 3.71 15.23 5.94
C ASP A 74 3.00 13.88 5.68
N GLY A 75 3.66 12.94 5.00
CA GLY A 75 3.08 11.62 4.71
C GLY A 75 3.68 10.89 3.51
N LEU A 76 2.85 10.14 2.80
CA LEU A 76 3.21 9.41 1.59
C LEU A 76 2.40 9.91 0.39
N VAL A 77 3.00 9.88 -0.79
CA VAL A 77 2.29 10.11 -2.05
C VAL A 77 2.41 8.86 -2.90
N VAL A 78 1.30 8.15 -3.06
CA VAL A 78 1.23 6.96 -3.91
C VAL A 78 1.06 7.41 -5.36
N ILE A 79 2.01 7.02 -6.20
CA ILE A 79 2.07 7.37 -7.62
C ILE A 79 1.56 6.17 -8.42
N CYS A 80 0.81 6.46 -9.48
CA CYS A 80 0.34 5.46 -10.43
C CYS A 80 0.34 6.10 -11.82
N PRO A 81 1.06 5.53 -12.81
CA PRO A 81 1.07 6.07 -14.16
C PRO A 81 -0.36 6.29 -14.67
N GLN A 82 -0.61 7.46 -15.27
CA GLN A 82 -1.91 7.82 -15.86
C GLN A 82 -3.07 7.98 -14.86
N CYS A 83 -2.82 7.91 -13.56
CA CYS A 83 -3.80 8.16 -12.51
C CYS A 83 -3.39 9.38 -11.66
N PRO A 84 -4.35 10.03 -10.96
CA PRO A 84 -4.01 11.05 -9.97
C PRO A 84 -3.18 10.48 -8.83
N ASP A 85 -2.20 11.26 -8.37
CA ASP A 85 -1.45 10.99 -7.15
C ASP A 85 -2.40 10.96 -5.95
N VAL A 86 -2.20 9.99 -5.06
CA VAL A 86 -2.96 9.89 -3.80
C VAL A 86 -2.04 10.21 -2.65
N ARG A 87 -2.31 11.33 -1.99
CA ARG A 87 -1.62 11.74 -0.78
C ARG A 87 -2.27 11.05 0.41
N LEU A 88 -1.47 10.39 1.23
CA LEU A 88 -1.83 9.86 2.54
C LEU A 88 -1.05 10.66 3.58
N THR A 89 -1.73 11.25 4.56
CA THR A 89 -1.05 11.79 5.75
C THR A 89 -0.37 10.67 6.53
N TRP A 90 0.56 10.99 7.43
CA TRP A 90 1.18 9.95 8.27
C TRP A 90 0.17 9.07 9.03
N PRO A 91 -0.90 9.61 9.66
CA PRO A 91 -1.95 8.77 10.23
C PRO A 91 -2.61 7.83 9.22
N GLU A 92 -2.98 8.33 8.03
CA GLU A 92 -3.61 7.51 6.98
C GLU A 92 -2.65 6.44 6.42
N ALA A 93 -1.36 6.75 6.31
CA ALA A 93 -0.33 5.81 5.91
C ALA A 93 -0.13 4.71 6.98
N THR A 94 -0.12 5.09 8.26
CA THR A 94 -0.06 4.12 9.36
C THR A 94 -1.32 3.25 9.42
N ASP A 95 -2.50 3.82 9.20
CA ASP A 95 -3.75 3.05 9.09
C ASP A 95 -3.69 2.04 7.93
N LEU A 96 -3.13 2.44 6.78
CA LEU A 96 -2.88 1.54 5.65
C LEU A 96 -1.91 0.41 6.04
N ALA A 97 -0.80 0.71 6.70
CA ALA A 97 0.16 -0.29 7.15
C ALA A 97 -0.50 -1.30 8.11
N GLN A 98 -1.30 -0.83 9.06
CA GLN A 98 -2.05 -1.69 9.98
C GLN A 98 -3.05 -2.58 9.23
N ALA A 99 -3.79 -2.04 8.26
CA ALA A 99 -4.71 -2.83 7.44
C ALA A 99 -3.98 -3.92 6.64
N LEU A 100 -2.81 -3.61 6.07
CA LEU A 100 -1.97 -4.56 5.36
C LEU A 100 -1.40 -5.66 6.27
N HIS A 101 -0.96 -5.32 7.48
CA HIS A 101 -0.55 -6.31 8.49
C HIS A 101 -1.71 -7.22 8.87
N ALA A 102 -2.87 -6.66 9.17
CA ALA A 102 -4.07 -7.42 9.53
C ALA A 102 -4.52 -8.36 8.41
N ALA A 103 -4.35 -7.96 7.15
CA ALA A 103 -4.61 -8.83 6.00
C ALA A 103 -3.62 -9.99 5.92
N ALA A 104 -2.36 -9.79 6.32
CA ALA A 104 -1.29 -10.78 6.21
C ALA A 104 -1.34 -11.90 7.26
N GLY A 105 -2.00 -11.66 8.41
CA GLY A 105 -2.13 -12.62 9.52
C GLY A 105 -1.13 -12.36 10.64
#